data_AF-A0A523X2W4-F1
#
_entry.id   AF-A0A523X2W4-F1
#
_cell.length_a   1.000
_cell.length_b   1.000
_cell.length_c   1.000
_cell.angle_alpha   90.00
_cell.angle_beta   90.00
_cell.angle_gamma   90.00
#
_symmetry.space_group_name_H-M   'P 1'
#
loop_
_entity.id
_entity.type
_entity.pdbx_description
1 polymer ?
#
loop_
_entity_poly.entity_id
_entity_poly.type
_entity_poly.pdbx_seq_one_letter_code
_entity_poly.pdbx_strand_id
1 'polypeptide(L)'
;MFSILFLSGNLYAKKKGAKLVIQKTDGQKIKGELIAVKKDSLLLLEQESGADVSVDIRNIEMVKIKKSKTLLGASLGFLAGVGVARPPPPQAQLRIAAEERSEYI
;
A
#
# COMPACT_ATOMS: atom_id res chain seq x y z
N MET A 1 -0.62 27.50 28.41
CA MET A 1 -1.58 26.37 28.44
C MET A 1 -1.64 25.76 27.05
N PHE A 2 -1.14 24.54 26.86
CA PHE A 2 -1.18 23.84 25.56
C PHE A 2 -2.42 22.95 25.52
N SER A 3 -3.24 23.12 24.47
CA SER A 3 -4.53 22.47 24.32
C SER A 3 -4.36 21.03 23.82
N ILE A 4 -4.93 20.06 24.54
CA ILE A 4 -4.98 18.62 24.18
C ILE A 4 -5.69 18.39 22.82
N LEU A 5 -6.46 19.36 22.34
CA LEU A 5 -7.16 19.32 21.05
C LEU A 5 -6.22 19.27 19.83
N PHE A 6 -4.94 19.63 19.96
CA PHE A 6 -3.98 19.52 18.85
C PHE A 6 -3.40 18.10 18.68
N LEU A 7 -3.57 17.22 19.68
CA LEU A 7 -3.00 15.87 19.69
C LEU A 7 -3.96 14.80 19.11
N SER A 8 -5.22 15.14 18.86
CA SER A 8 -6.23 14.24 18.25
C SER A 8 -6.00 14.00 16.76
N GLY A 9 -5.14 14.78 16.09
CA GLY A 9 -4.81 14.60 14.66
C GLY A 9 -4.06 13.30 14.33
N ASN A 10 -3.42 12.65 15.32
CA ASN A 10 -2.61 11.44 15.10
C ASN A 10 -3.33 10.12 15.43
N LEU A 11 -4.58 10.16 15.91
CA LEU A 11 -5.36 8.96 16.26
C LEU A 11 -6.31 8.50 15.14
N TYR A 12 -6.27 9.13 13.96
CA TYR A 12 -6.90 8.60 12.74
C TYR A 12 -6.03 7.52 12.09
N ALA A 13 -5.51 6.58 12.87
CA ALA A 13 -4.98 5.33 12.33
C ALA A 13 -6.18 4.43 12.01
N LYS A 14 -6.81 4.64 10.84
CA LYS A 14 -7.77 3.70 10.29
C LYS A 14 -7.01 2.38 10.11
N LYS A 15 -7.17 1.44 11.06
CA LYS A 15 -6.64 0.09 10.98
C LYS A 15 -7.31 -0.57 9.79
N LYS A 16 -6.71 -0.43 8.60
CA LYS A 16 -7.12 -1.18 7.42
C LYS A 16 -6.77 -2.64 7.69
N GLY A 17 -7.77 -3.50 7.67
CA GLY A 17 -7.58 -4.94 7.73
C GLY A 17 -6.67 -5.43 6.60
N ALA A 18 -6.18 -6.66 6.74
CA ALA A 18 -5.36 -7.27 5.70
C ALA A 18 -6.22 -7.53 4.46
N LYS A 19 -5.78 -7.07 3.28
CA LYS A 19 -6.43 -7.45 2.01
C LYS A 19 -6.08 -8.89 1.67
N LEU A 20 -7.10 -9.73 1.59
CA LEU A 20 -6.98 -11.16 1.34
C LEU A 20 -7.62 -11.55 0.00
N VAL A 21 -7.04 -12.57 -0.60
CA VAL A 21 -7.68 -13.37 -1.65
C VAL A 21 -7.76 -14.80 -1.10
N ILE A 22 -8.97 -15.28 -0.90
CA ILE A 22 -9.25 -16.64 -0.44
C ILE A 22 -9.68 -17.47 -1.64
N GLN A 23 -9.05 -18.61 -1.82
CA GLN A 23 -9.51 -19.65 -2.72
C GLN A 23 -10.18 -20.74 -1.90
N LYS A 24 -11.46 -21.00 -2.21
CA LYS A 24 -12.23 -22.06 -1.60
C LYS A 24 -11.95 -23.40 -2.27
N THR A 25 -12.22 -24.48 -1.55
CA THR A 25 -12.11 -25.87 -2.06
C THR A 25 -13.05 -26.17 -3.23
N ASP A 26 -14.14 -25.40 -3.39
CA ASP A 26 -15.06 -25.47 -4.54
C ASP A 26 -14.58 -24.68 -5.77
N GLY A 27 -13.39 -24.09 -5.71
CA GLY A 27 -12.79 -23.29 -6.77
C GLY A 27 -13.22 -21.81 -6.76
N GLN A 28 -14.16 -21.40 -5.91
CA GLN A 28 -14.56 -19.99 -5.80
C GLN A 28 -13.42 -19.14 -5.23
N LYS A 29 -13.35 -17.88 -5.67
CA LYS A 29 -12.37 -16.91 -5.17
C LYS A 29 -13.07 -15.72 -4.54
N ILE A 30 -12.79 -15.47 -3.27
CA ILE A 30 -13.30 -14.31 -2.53
C ILE A 30 -12.17 -13.32 -2.35
N LYS A 31 -12.41 -12.06 -2.70
CA LYS A 31 -11.47 -10.95 -2.48
C LYS A 31 -12.09 -10.00 -1.46
N GLY A 32 -11.35 -9.67 -0.41
CA GLY A 32 -11.89 -8.83 0.65
C GLY A 32 -10.86 -8.32 1.63
N GLU A 33 -11.34 -7.54 2.59
CA GLU A 33 -10.57 -7.06 3.74
C GLU A 33 -10.90 -7.90 4.96
N LEU A 34 -9.88 -8.43 5.64
CA LEU A 34 -10.08 -9.21 6.86
C LEU A 34 -10.57 -8.29 7.98
N ILE A 35 -11.78 -8.56 8.49
CA ILE A 35 -12.36 -7.85 9.62
C ILE A 35 -11.98 -8.54 10.93
N ALA A 36 -12.18 -9.86 11.01
CA ALA A 36 -11.95 -10.65 12.23
C ALA A 36 -11.62 -12.11 11.91
N VAL A 37 -10.85 -12.74 12.81
CA VAL A 37 -10.57 -14.17 12.80
C VAL A 37 -11.31 -14.80 13.98
N LYS A 38 -12.20 -15.74 13.69
CA LYS A 38 -12.87 -16.58 14.70
C LYS A 38 -12.19 -17.94 14.73
N LYS A 39 -12.55 -18.77 15.71
CA LYS A 39 -11.96 -20.10 15.91
C LYS A 39 -12.00 -20.97 14.64
N ASP A 40 -13.16 -20.98 13.97
CA ASP A 40 -13.43 -21.86 12.82
C ASP A 40 -13.78 -21.10 11.53
N SER A 41 -13.70 -19.76 11.55
CA SER A 41 -14.06 -18.94 10.38
C SER A 41 -13.32 -17.61 10.28
N LEU A 42 -13.24 -17.09 9.06
CA LEU A 42 -12.73 -15.77 8.74
C LEU A 42 -13.89 -14.86 8.36
N LEU A 43 -13.96 -13.67 8.97
CA LEU A 43 -14.91 -12.63 8.61
C LEU A 43 -14.22 -11.62 7.69
N LEU A 44 -14.74 -11.47 6.47
CA LEU A 44 -14.21 -10.58 5.46
C LEU A 44 -15.27 -9.57 5.02
N LEU A 45 -14.83 -8.35 4.76
CA LEU A 45 -15.56 -7.40 3.96
C LEU A 45 -15.28 -7.71 2.48
N GLU A 46 -16.26 -8.25 1.75
CA GLU A 46 -16.08 -8.55 0.33
C GLU A 46 -15.92 -7.26 -0.48
N GLN A 47 -14.95 -7.24 -1.38
CA GLN A 47 -14.61 -6.04 -2.13
C GLN A 47 -15.67 -5.65 -3.18
N GLU A 48 -16.40 -6.61 -3.74
CA GLU A 48 -17.33 -6.38 -4.85
C GLU A 48 -18.73 -5.99 -4.35
N SER A 49 -19.34 -6.82 -3.48
CA SER A 49 -20.65 -6.50 -2.90
C SER A 49 -20.59 -5.50 -1.73
N GLY A 50 -19.43 -5.36 -1.07
CA GLY A 50 -19.33 -4.64 0.20
C GLY A 50 -20.00 -5.37 1.37
N ALA A 51 -20.41 -6.63 1.20
CA ALA A 51 -21.06 -7.41 2.24
C ALA A 51 -20.05 -8.06 3.20
N ASP A 52 -20.51 -8.30 4.42
CA ASP A 52 -19.79 -9.09 5.41
C ASP A 52 -19.97 -10.58 5.10
N VAL A 53 -18.88 -11.25 4.74
CA VAL A 53 -18.86 -12.67 4.38
C VAL A 53 -18.04 -13.46 5.38
N SER A 54 -18.67 -14.48 5.97
CA SER A 54 -17.99 -15.45 6.85
C SER A 54 -17.59 -16.67 6.04
N VAL A 55 -16.30 -17.02 6.05
CA VAL A 55 -15.76 -18.20 5.36
C VAL A 55 -15.27 -19.20 6.40
N ASP A 56 -15.80 -20.42 6.37
CA ASP A 56 -15.34 -21.54 7.22
C ASP A 56 -13.92 -21.97 6.80
N ILE A 57 -13.04 -22.17 7.77
CA ILE A 57 -11.63 -22.54 7.53
C ILE A 57 -11.52 -23.88 6.79
N ARG A 58 -12.46 -24.81 7.00
CA ARG A 58 -12.48 -26.12 6.31
C ARG A 58 -12.72 -26.00 4.81
N ASN A 59 -13.32 -24.89 4.38
CA ASN A 59 -13.60 -24.63 2.98
C ASN A 59 -12.51 -23.79 2.31
N ILE A 60 -11.39 -23.54 2.98
CA ILE A 60 -10.27 -22.74 2.47
C ILE A 60 -9.18 -23.67 1.95
N GLU A 61 -8.88 -23.56 0.67
CA GLU A 61 -7.73 -24.23 0.04
C GLU A 61 -6.46 -23.38 0.20
N MET A 62 -6.58 -22.06 -0.03
CA MET A 62 -5.44 -21.15 -0.02
C MET A 62 -5.84 -19.74 0.43
N VAL A 63 -4.95 -19.11 1.22
CA VAL A 63 -5.07 -17.69 1.59
C VAL A 63 -3.86 -16.93 1.07
N LYS A 64 -4.12 -15.88 0.28
CA LYS A 64 -3.07 -14.98 -0.22
C LYS A 64 -3.26 -13.57 0.35
N ILE A 65 -2.23 -13.06 1.02
CA ILE A 65 -2.21 -11.69 1.55
C ILE A 65 -1.64 -10.73 0.50
N LYS A 66 -2.37 -9.67 0.17
CA LYS A 66 -1.90 -8.65 -0.78
C LYS A 66 -1.21 -7.51 -0.03
N LYS A 67 0.10 -7.34 -0.24
CA LYS A 67 0.85 -6.19 0.29
C LYS A 67 0.42 -4.89 -0.40
N SER A 68 0.24 -3.82 0.38
CA SER A 68 -0.04 -2.47 -0.14
C SER A 68 1.25 -1.82 -0.63
N LYS A 69 1.22 -1.21 -1.84
CA LYS A 69 2.38 -0.51 -2.46
C LYS A 69 2.65 0.88 -1.87
N THR A 70 2.06 1.21 -0.73
CA THR A 70 2.14 2.56 -0.11
C THR A 70 3.54 2.99 0.29
N LEU A 71 4.52 2.08 0.31
CA LEU A 71 5.91 2.40 0.65
C LEU A 71 6.62 3.27 -0.41
N LEU A 72 6.20 3.17 -1.69
CA LEU A 72 6.91 3.82 -2.81
C LEU A 72 6.63 5.34 -2.92
N GLY A 73 5.44 5.78 -2.50
CA GLY A 73 5.10 7.22 -2.48
C GLY A 73 5.72 7.95 -1.29
N ALA A 74 5.83 7.28 -0.14
CA ALA A 74 6.41 7.85 1.07
C ALA A 74 7.92 8.11 0.93
N SER A 75 8.66 7.24 0.22
CA SER A 75 10.08 7.47 -0.07
C SER A 75 10.31 8.63 -1.04
N LEU A 76 9.44 8.82 -2.04
CA LEU A 76 9.53 9.94 -2.97
C LEU A 76 9.18 11.28 -2.30
N GLY A 77 8.15 11.31 -1.47
CA GLY A 77 7.78 12.51 -0.70
C GLY A 77 8.81 12.89 0.35
N PHE A 78 9.43 11.89 1.00
CA PHE A 78 10.52 12.11 1.97
C PHE A 78 11.77 12.68 1.27
N LEU A 79 12.18 12.13 0.13
CA LEU A 79 13.34 12.65 -0.63
C LEU A 79 13.08 14.06 -1.20
N ALA A 80 11.85 14.37 -1.61
CA ALA A 80 11.51 15.70 -2.11
C ALA A 80 11.40 16.77 -1.01
N GLY A 81 11.16 16.35 0.25
CA GLY A 81 10.89 17.26 1.38
C GLY A 81 12.13 17.72 2.15
N VAL A 82 13.26 16.99 2.11
CA VAL A 82 14.48 17.35 2.86
C VAL A 82 15.58 18.03 2.05
N GLY A 83 15.45 18.14 0.73
CA GLY A 83 16.47 18.84 -0.07
C GLY A 83 16.17 18.78 -1.56
N VAL A 84 16.31 19.92 -2.21
CA VAL A 84 16.11 20.11 -3.64
C VAL A 84 17.02 19.19 -4.43
N ALA A 85 16.48 18.14 -5.05
CA ALA A 85 17.13 17.44 -6.15
C ALA A 85 16.07 16.98 -7.15
N ARG A 86 15.55 17.93 -7.93
CA ARG A 86 14.80 17.61 -9.15
C ARG A 86 15.82 17.08 -10.15
N PRO A 87 15.66 15.87 -10.73
CA PRO A 87 16.57 15.45 -11.80
C PRO A 87 16.48 16.48 -12.95
N PRO A 88 17.61 16.92 -13.52
CA PRO A 88 17.63 17.98 -14.52
C PRO A 88 16.83 17.55 -15.75
N PRO A 89 16.09 18.47 -16.39
CA PRO A 89 15.25 18.17 -17.55
C PRO A 89 16.10 17.56 -18.67
N PRO A 90 15.51 16.74 -19.56
CA PRO A 90 16.25 15.99 -20.59
C PRO A 90 17.21 16.85 -21.44
N GLN A 91 16.87 18.13 -21.65
CA GLN A 91 17.69 19.08 -22.39
C GLN A 91 18.99 19.46 -21.66
N ALA A 92 18.98 19.48 -20.32
CA ALA A 92 20.17 19.74 -19.51
C ALA A 92 21.11 18.53 -19.48
N GLN A 93 20.56 17.30 -19.57
CA GLN A 93 21.37 16.08 -19.65
C GLN A 93 22.16 16.00 -20.97
N LEU A 94 21.56 16.46 -22.08
CA LEU A 94 22.23 16.54 -23.38
C LEU A 94 23.38 17.57 -23.39
N ARG A 95 23.27 18.65 -22.60
CA ARG A 95 24.32 19.66 -22.48
C ARG A 95 25.50 19.15 -21.65
N ILE A 96 25.22 18.47 -20.53
CA ILE A 96 26.25 17.87 -19.66
C ILE A 96 27.04 16.79 -20.44
N ALA A 97 26.34 15.94 -21.21
CA ALA A 97 26.98 14.92 -22.04
C ALA A 97 27.76 15.49 -23.25
N ALA A 98 27.42 16.70 -23.71
CA ALA A 98 28.17 17.39 -24.76
C ALA A 98 29.43 18.09 -24.22
N GLU A 99 29.37 18.56 -22.97
CA GLU A 99 30.48 19.24 -22.30
C GLU A 99 31.58 18.26 -21.86
N GLU A 100 31.18 17.07 -21.39
CA GLU A 100 32.10 15.96 -21.02
C GLU A 100 32.85 15.38 -22.23
N ARG A 101 32.38 15.63 -23.47
CA ARG A 101 33.08 15.26 -24.71
C ARG A 101 34.10 16.30 -25.18
N SER A 102 34.14 17.49 -24.57
CA SER A 102 35.10 18.55 -24.91
C SER A 102 36.40 18.48 -24.10
N GLU A 103 36.48 17.64 -23.07
CA GLU A 103 37.71 17.40 -22.29
C GLU A 103 38.56 16.23 -22.84
N TYR A 104 38.20 15.67 -24.00
CA TYR A 104 38.91 14.56 -24.63
C TYR A 104 39.34 14.82 -26.09
N ILE A 105 39.64 16.09 -26.42
CA ILE A 105 40.31 16.51 -27.66
C ILE A 105 41.47 17.45 -27.31
#